data_AF-A0AAW0MT80-F1
#
_entry.id   AF-A0AAW0MT80-F1
#
_cell.length_a   1.000
_cell.length_b   1.000
_cell.length_c   1.000
_cell.angle_alpha   90.00
_cell.angle_beta   90.00
_cell.angle_gamma   90.00
#
_symmetry.space_group_name_H-M   'P 1'
#
loop_
_entity.id
_entity.type
_entity.pdbx_description
1 polymer ?
#
loop_
_entity_poly.entity_id
_entity_poly.type
_entity_poly.pdbx_seq_one_letter_code
_entity_poly.pdbx_strand_id
1 'polypeptide(L)'
;MVDVTKWPMFSLMSAQELSSVRKACVFGASANEAIYITNDDEVFVFGLNCGNCLGTGDSSSTIMPKKLDFLSGRKVVSFSYGSGPHVLLATEDGELFAWGHNGYSQLGNGTTNQGVSPGLVSANLLNKKVFEVACGSHHSMARTDSGEIYAWGYNNCGQVGSGSTANQPTPRRVSSCLQNKVAVSIVCGQTSSLAVVDNGEVYGWGYNGNGQLGLGNNGNQLTPCRLIGLQGLCVQQIVSGYAHSLALTDEGLLYAWGSNTYGQLGTGNKSNQLSPVQILAEKERIVEIAACHSSHTSAAKTQSGQVYMWGQCRGQSIVLPHLTHFSCTDDVFACFATPSVMWRLLSTEHEEFLTVAQALKKEFNNPDTADLKFCVDGKYIYVHKAVLKIRCEHFRSMFQSHWNEDLKEIIEIDQFSYPVYRSFLEFLYTDNVELPPEEAIGLLDLATSYCENRLKRLCQHIIKRGITVENAFSLFSAAVRYDAEDLEEFCSSFVLII
;
A
#
# COMPACT_ATOMS: atom_id res chain seq x y z
N MET A 1 5.18 2.96 -3.77
CA MET A 1 5.05 1.51 -3.58
C MET A 1 4.49 1.31 -2.19
N VAL A 2 3.45 0.50 -2.07
CA VAL A 2 2.80 0.26 -0.78
C VAL A 2 3.63 -0.75 0.00
N ASP A 3 3.97 -0.43 1.26
CA ASP A 3 4.91 -1.21 2.07
C ASP A 3 4.23 -1.70 3.36
N VAL A 4 4.02 -3.01 3.47
CA VAL A 4 3.42 -3.64 4.66
C VAL A 4 4.31 -3.50 5.90
N THR A 5 5.61 -3.23 5.75
CA THR A 5 6.52 -3.02 6.89
C THR A 5 6.26 -1.73 7.65
N LYS A 6 5.48 -0.80 7.07
CA LYS A 6 4.98 0.40 7.78
C LYS A 6 3.98 0.06 8.89
N TRP A 7 3.43 -1.14 8.88
CA TRP A 7 2.47 -1.61 9.85
C TRP A 7 3.21 -2.45 10.91
N PRO A 8 3.26 -2.00 12.18
CA PRO A 8 4.06 -2.66 13.21
C PRO A 8 3.75 -4.14 13.41
N MET A 9 2.53 -4.59 13.11
CA MET A 9 2.16 -6.01 13.14
C MET A 9 3.09 -6.89 12.30
N PHE A 10 3.59 -6.39 11.17
CA PHE A 10 4.43 -7.15 10.24
C PHE A 10 5.93 -7.10 10.60
N SER A 11 6.33 -6.41 11.67
CA SER A 11 7.76 -6.20 11.99
C SER A 11 8.48 -7.46 12.47
N LEU A 12 7.75 -8.49 12.87
CA LEU A 12 8.32 -9.77 13.33
C LEU A 12 8.48 -10.80 12.21
N MET A 13 7.98 -10.50 11.00
CA MET A 13 8.09 -11.40 9.86
C MET A 13 9.46 -11.25 9.19
N SER A 14 10.01 -12.36 8.71
CA SER A 14 11.25 -12.38 7.94
C SER A 14 11.06 -11.72 6.57
N ALA A 15 12.16 -11.28 5.95
CA ALA A 15 12.13 -10.69 4.61
C ALA A 15 11.52 -11.64 3.55
N GLN A 16 11.73 -12.96 3.72
CA GLN A 16 11.17 -13.98 2.83
C GLN A 16 9.65 -14.14 3.02
N GLU A 17 9.15 -14.06 4.25
CA GLU A 17 7.71 -14.09 4.50
C GLU A 17 7.05 -12.81 3.97
N LEU A 18 7.67 -11.65 4.19
CA LEU A 18 7.17 -10.36 3.70
C LEU A 18 7.11 -10.31 2.17
N SER A 19 8.10 -10.86 1.47
CA SER A 19 8.08 -10.92 -0.01
C SER A 19 7.01 -11.88 -0.56
N SER A 20 6.51 -12.80 0.27
CA SER A 20 5.38 -13.67 -0.10
C SER A 20 4.03 -12.97 0.04
N VAL A 21 3.94 -11.87 0.81
CA VAL A 21 2.68 -11.17 1.07
C VAL A 21 2.22 -10.44 -0.19
N ARG A 22 1.06 -10.83 -0.72
CA ARG A 22 0.39 -10.22 -1.86
C ARG A 22 -0.69 -9.21 -1.44
N LYS A 23 -1.42 -9.53 -0.37
CA LYS A 23 -2.42 -8.64 0.21
C LYS A 23 -2.38 -8.68 1.72
N ALA A 24 -2.73 -7.59 2.39
CA ALA A 24 -2.77 -7.51 3.85
C ALA A 24 -3.89 -6.61 4.35
N CYS A 25 -4.37 -6.88 5.57
CA CYS A 25 -5.25 -6.00 6.31
C CYS A 25 -4.88 -6.02 7.80
N VAL A 26 -4.53 -4.87 8.37
CA VAL A 26 -4.46 -4.66 9.83
C VAL A 26 -5.77 -4.06 10.29
N PHE A 27 -6.38 -4.66 11.31
CA PHE A 27 -7.72 -4.32 11.75
C PHE A 27 -7.87 -4.43 13.26
N GLY A 28 -9.11 -4.24 13.74
CA GLY A 28 -9.49 -4.35 15.15
C GLY A 28 -9.42 -3.02 15.91
N ALA A 29 -9.93 -3.02 17.14
CA ALA A 29 -10.13 -1.79 17.92
C ALA A 29 -8.82 -1.11 18.33
N SER A 30 -7.74 -1.89 18.41
CA SER A 30 -6.41 -1.44 18.82
C SER A 30 -5.34 -1.67 17.74
N ALA A 31 -5.74 -2.01 16.51
CA ALA A 31 -4.83 -2.35 15.42
C ALA A 31 -3.87 -3.52 15.72
N ASN A 32 -4.37 -4.53 16.45
CA ASN A 32 -3.56 -5.64 16.94
C ASN A 32 -3.90 -6.96 16.25
N GLU A 33 -4.65 -6.90 15.15
CA GLU A 33 -5.13 -8.04 14.39
C GLU A 33 -4.72 -7.87 12.94
N ALA A 34 -4.19 -8.92 12.33
CA ALA A 34 -3.73 -8.91 10.97
C ALA A 34 -4.18 -10.16 10.23
N ILE A 35 -4.58 -9.96 8.98
CA ILE A 35 -4.76 -11.02 7.98
C ILE A 35 -3.88 -10.66 6.78
N TYR A 36 -3.27 -11.67 6.18
CA TYR A 36 -2.58 -11.48 4.91
C TYR A 36 -2.77 -12.69 4.00
N ILE A 37 -2.60 -12.45 2.71
CA ILE A 37 -2.75 -13.43 1.64
C ILE A 37 -1.42 -13.48 0.90
N THR A 38 -0.90 -14.68 0.67
CA THR A 38 0.37 -14.85 -0.04
C THR A 38 0.19 -14.81 -1.56
N ASN A 39 1.31 -14.86 -2.29
CA ASN A 39 1.32 -15.02 -3.74
C ASN A 39 0.68 -16.35 -4.19
N ASP A 40 0.66 -17.36 -3.33
CA ASP A 40 0.03 -18.68 -3.57
C ASP A 40 -1.43 -18.75 -3.10
N ASP A 41 -2.07 -17.60 -2.86
CA ASP A 41 -3.46 -17.48 -2.37
C ASP A 41 -3.72 -18.09 -0.99
N GLU A 42 -2.67 -18.35 -0.20
CA GLU A 42 -2.81 -18.87 1.15
C GLU A 42 -3.11 -17.74 2.14
N VAL A 43 -4.06 -17.97 3.04
CA VAL A 43 -4.54 -16.98 4.00
C VAL A 43 -3.94 -17.25 5.38
N PHE A 44 -3.30 -16.22 5.94
CA PHE A 44 -2.70 -16.27 7.27
C PHE A 44 -3.26 -15.17 8.17
N VAL A 45 -3.35 -15.47 9.46
CA VAL A 45 -3.84 -14.56 10.48
C VAL A 45 -2.93 -14.57 11.69
N PHE A 46 -2.82 -13.44 12.38
CA PHE A 46 -2.18 -13.34 13.67
C PHE A 46 -2.63 -12.07 14.40
N GLY A 47 -2.35 -12.02 15.69
CA GLY A 47 -2.66 -10.92 16.57
C GLY A 47 -3.53 -11.31 17.76
N LEU A 48 -4.27 -10.33 18.26
CA LEU A 48 -5.25 -10.51 19.32
C LEU A 48 -6.49 -11.22 18.79
N ASN A 49 -6.94 -12.29 19.45
CA ASN A 49 -8.12 -13.04 19.02
C ASN A 49 -9.38 -12.62 19.78
N CYS A 50 -9.63 -11.31 19.87
CA CYS A 50 -10.78 -10.79 20.59
C CYS A 50 -12.08 -11.08 19.82
N GLY A 51 -13.06 -11.71 20.47
CA GLY A 51 -14.29 -12.13 19.80
C GLY A 51 -14.10 -13.23 18.75
N ASN A 52 -12.97 -13.95 18.78
CA ASN A 52 -12.61 -15.01 17.82
C ASN A 52 -12.37 -14.51 16.38
N CYS A 53 -11.97 -13.24 16.22
CA CYS A 53 -11.79 -12.60 14.92
C CYS A 53 -10.65 -13.16 14.05
N LEU A 54 -9.74 -13.97 14.61
CA LEU A 54 -8.73 -14.65 13.80
C LEU A 54 -9.31 -15.87 13.06
N GLY A 55 -10.41 -16.46 13.54
CA GLY A 55 -11.03 -17.60 12.86
C GLY A 55 -10.19 -18.90 12.92
N THR A 56 -9.29 -19.02 13.89
CA THR A 56 -8.33 -20.13 14.02
C THR A 56 -8.94 -21.44 14.56
N GLY A 57 -10.24 -21.47 14.84
CA GLY A 57 -10.91 -22.59 15.51
C GLY A 57 -10.74 -22.60 17.03
N ASP A 58 -10.05 -21.62 17.60
CA ASP A 58 -9.84 -21.42 19.02
C ASP A 58 -10.01 -19.94 19.40
N SER A 59 -9.96 -19.64 20.70
CA SER A 59 -10.00 -18.25 21.23
C SER A 59 -8.62 -17.70 21.60
N SER A 60 -7.55 -18.36 21.14
CA SER A 60 -6.19 -18.04 21.53
C SER A 60 -5.61 -16.94 20.64
N SER A 61 -4.96 -15.95 21.25
CA SER A 61 -4.18 -14.96 20.52
C SER A 61 -2.83 -15.54 20.11
N THR A 62 -2.25 -15.06 19.02
CA THR A 62 -0.95 -15.53 18.52
C THR A 62 -0.19 -14.37 17.91
N ILE A 63 1.11 -14.25 18.21
CA ILE A 63 1.98 -13.30 17.49
C ILE A 63 2.60 -13.94 16.25
N MET A 64 2.55 -15.26 16.15
CA MET A 64 3.05 -16.01 14.99
C MET A 64 1.92 -16.22 13.98
N PRO A 65 2.17 -16.01 12.67
CA PRO A 65 1.21 -16.31 11.62
C PRO A 65 0.68 -17.75 11.69
N LYS A 66 -0.65 -17.88 11.71
CA LYS A 66 -1.36 -19.15 11.57
C LYS A 66 -2.08 -19.19 10.24
N LYS A 67 -1.90 -20.28 9.49
CA LYS A 67 -2.63 -20.53 8.24
C LYS A 67 -4.10 -20.84 8.55
N LEU A 68 -5.03 -20.30 7.76
CA LEU A 68 -6.44 -20.65 7.76
C LEU A 68 -6.70 -21.75 6.72
N ASP A 69 -6.45 -23.00 7.07
CA ASP A 69 -6.53 -24.14 6.13
C ASP A 69 -7.89 -24.28 5.45
N PHE A 70 -8.96 -23.85 6.12
CA PHE A 70 -10.31 -23.86 5.55
C PHE A 70 -10.45 -22.97 4.30
N LEU A 71 -9.65 -21.90 4.19
CA LEU A 71 -9.62 -21.01 3.04
C LEU A 71 -8.58 -21.41 1.98
N SER A 72 -7.83 -22.49 2.21
CA SER A 72 -6.79 -22.94 1.26
C SER A 72 -7.41 -23.30 -0.09
N GLY A 73 -6.75 -22.85 -1.17
CA GLY A 73 -7.23 -23.00 -2.55
C GLY A 73 -8.36 -22.05 -2.94
N ARG A 74 -8.78 -21.12 -2.06
CA ARG A 74 -9.80 -20.11 -2.37
C ARG A 74 -9.17 -18.74 -2.54
N LYS A 75 -9.25 -18.21 -3.75
CA LYS A 75 -8.74 -16.86 -4.05
C LYS A 75 -9.64 -15.79 -3.44
N VAL A 76 -9.07 -14.99 -2.54
CA VAL A 76 -9.80 -13.91 -1.85
C VAL A 76 -9.87 -12.66 -2.74
N VAL A 77 -11.11 -12.17 -2.96
CA VAL A 77 -11.36 -10.96 -3.75
C VAL A 77 -11.76 -9.76 -2.91
N SER A 78 -12.44 -9.97 -1.78
CA SER A 78 -12.86 -8.89 -0.88
C SER A 78 -12.78 -9.32 0.58
N PHE A 79 -12.43 -8.38 1.45
CA PHE A 79 -12.31 -8.57 2.89
C PHE A 79 -12.80 -7.32 3.59
N SER A 80 -13.59 -7.49 4.65
CA SER A 80 -14.03 -6.38 5.50
C SER A 80 -14.19 -6.84 6.94
N TYR A 81 -14.05 -5.91 7.88
CA TYR A 81 -14.11 -6.18 9.30
C TYR A 81 -14.92 -5.11 10.02
N GLY A 82 -15.55 -5.45 11.14
CA GLY A 82 -16.29 -4.51 11.98
C GLY A 82 -15.71 -4.26 13.36
N SER A 83 -16.52 -3.69 14.26
CA SER A 83 -16.15 -3.42 15.66
C SER A 83 -16.44 -4.60 16.57
N GLY A 84 -15.56 -4.84 17.57
CA GLY A 84 -15.55 -6.09 18.35
C GLY A 84 -15.43 -7.24 17.36
N PRO A 85 -14.27 -7.43 16.73
CA PRO A 85 -14.22 -7.67 15.30
C PRO A 85 -15.00 -8.92 14.86
N HIS A 86 -15.92 -8.69 13.92
CA HIS A 86 -16.43 -9.70 13.02
C HIS A 86 -15.79 -9.48 11.66
N VAL A 87 -15.63 -10.56 10.90
CA VAL A 87 -14.94 -10.54 9.62
C VAL A 87 -15.86 -11.11 8.55
N LEU A 88 -15.85 -10.47 7.38
CA LEU A 88 -16.42 -11.00 6.14
C LEU A 88 -15.33 -11.16 5.11
N LEU A 89 -15.41 -12.23 4.34
CA LEU A 89 -14.48 -12.53 3.26
C LEU A 89 -15.25 -13.11 2.08
N ALA A 90 -15.03 -12.54 0.89
CA ALA A 90 -15.57 -13.07 -0.36
C ALA A 90 -14.46 -13.66 -1.24
N THR A 91 -14.77 -14.76 -1.92
CA THR A 91 -13.85 -15.48 -2.83
C THR A 91 -14.19 -15.25 -4.30
N GLU A 92 -13.26 -15.56 -5.20
CA GLU A 92 -13.44 -15.44 -6.65
C GLU A 92 -14.58 -16.33 -7.19
N ASP A 93 -14.88 -17.44 -6.51
CA ASP A 93 -16.00 -18.33 -6.81
C ASP A 93 -17.35 -17.77 -6.36
N GLY A 94 -17.35 -16.66 -5.60
CA GLY A 94 -18.55 -16.01 -5.08
C GLY A 94 -19.01 -16.49 -3.71
N GLU A 95 -18.21 -17.30 -3.02
CA GLU A 95 -18.53 -17.74 -1.66
C GLU A 95 -18.30 -16.60 -0.66
N LEU A 96 -19.19 -16.51 0.32
CA LEU A 96 -19.09 -15.55 1.42
C LEU A 96 -18.83 -16.29 2.74
N PHE A 97 -17.75 -15.95 3.42
CA PHE A 97 -17.41 -16.47 4.74
C PHE A 97 -17.53 -15.38 5.80
N ALA A 98 -17.98 -15.77 6.99
CA ALA A 98 -18.06 -14.89 8.15
C ALA A 98 -17.61 -15.59 9.43
N TRP A 99 -16.90 -14.86 10.30
CA TRP A 99 -16.52 -15.34 11.64
C TRP A 99 -16.23 -14.16 12.59
N GLY A 100 -15.90 -14.48 13.84
CA GLY A 100 -15.66 -13.51 14.89
C GLY A 100 -16.92 -13.17 15.66
N HIS A 101 -17.10 -11.89 16.00
CA HIS A 101 -18.16 -11.50 16.91
C HIS A 101 -19.57 -11.64 16.31
N ASN A 102 -20.56 -12.13 17.05
CA ASN A 102 -21.94 -12.33 16.54
C ASN A 102 -23.08 -11.85 17.46
N GLY A 103 -22.82 -10.97 18.42
CA GLY A 103 -23.83 -10.55 19.41
C GLY A 103 -25.14 -9.96 18.83
N TYR A 104 -25.11 -9.44 17.60
CA TYR A 104 -26.26 -8.88 16.89
C TYR A 104 -26.56 -9.57 15.56
N SER A 105 -26.09 -10.82 15.41
CA SER A 105 -26.24 -11.63 14.20
C SER A 105 -25.50 -11.12 12.95
N GLN A 106 -24.44 -10.32 13.13
CA GLN A 106 -23.59 -9.86 12.03
C GLN A 106 -22.89 -10.98 11.23
N LEU A 107 -22.86 -12.23 11.70
CA LEU A 107 -22.33 -13.34 10.89
C LEU A 107 -23.36 -13.88 9.88
N GLY A 108 -24.63 -13.48 9.93
CA GLY A 108 -25.62 -13.85 8.92
C GLY A 108 -26.02 -15.33 8.92
N ASN A 109 -25.67 -16.06 9.98
CA ASN A 109 -25.86 -17.52 10.08
C ASN A 109 -27.15 -17.94 10.82
N GLY A 110 -28.07 -17.01 11.06
CA GLY A 110 -29.32 -17.30 11.77
C GLY A 110 -29.20 -17.34 13.30
N THR A 111 -28.02 -17.07 13.86
CA THR A 111 -27.75 -17.16 15.31
C THR A 111 -27.12 -15.88 15.86
N THR A 112 -26.88 -15.86 17.17
CA THR A 112 -26.05 -14.84 17.86
C THR A 112 -24.77 -15.44 18.47
N ASN A 113 -24.42 -16.67 18.07
CA ASN A 113 -23.26 -17.39 18.59
C ASN A 113 -21.99 -16.89 17.89
N GLN A 114 -20.93 -16.65 18.68
CA GLN A 114 -19.63 -16.24 18.16
C GLN A 114 -19.07 -17.29 17.17
N GLY A 115 -18.44 -16.85 16.09
CA GLY A 115 -17.83 -17.73 15.10
C GLY A 115 -16.35 -17.93 15.38
N VAL A 116 -15.94 -19.13 15.81
CA VAL A 116 -14.52 -19.45 16.08
C VAL A 116 -13.71 -19.77 14.82
N SER A 117 -14.38 -20.09 13.72
CA SER A 117 -13.79 -20.40 12.42
C SER A 117 -14.64 -19.80 11.29
N PRO A 118 -14.06 -19.58 10.09
CA PRO A 118 -14.80 -19.14 8.91
C PRO A 118 -16.00 -20.05 8.62
N GLY A 119 -17.22 -19.48 8.70
CA GLY A 119 -18.45 -20.17 8.36
C GLY A 119 -19.02 -19.66 7.04
N LEU A 120 -19.46 -20.57 6.16
CA LEU A 120 -20.11 -20.21 4.91
C LEU A 120 -21.47 -19.57 5.18
N VAL A 121 -21.71 -18.37 4.62
CA VAL A 121 -22.98 -17.65 4.71
C VAL A 121 -23.80 -17.92 3.44
N SER A 122 -24.73 -18.87 3.53
CA SER A 122 -25.52 -19.32 2.37
C SER A 122 -26.98 -18.83 2.36
N ALA A 123 -27.51 -18.45 3.51
CA ALA A 123 -28.91 -18.04 3.64
C ALA A 123 -29.23 -16.84 2.73
N ASN A 124 -30.23 -17.00 1.85
CA ASN A 124 -30.66 -16.03 0.83
C ASN A 124 -29.60 -15.62 -0.22
N LEU A 125 -28.42 -16.23 -0.17
CA LEU A 125 -27.31 -16.04 -1.12
C LEU A 125 -27.06 -17.29 -1.98
N LEU A 126 -27.90 -18.32 -1.86
CA LEU A 126 -27.80 -19.51 -2.70
C LEU A 126 -27.95 -19.11 -4.18
N ASN A 127 -26.98 -19.52 -5.01
CA ASN A 127 -26.85 -19.14 -6.43
C ASN A 127 -26.56 -17.65 -6.68
N LYS A 128 -26.04 -16.93 -5.68
CA LYS A 128 -25.53 -15.56 -5.85
C LYS A 128 -24.02 -15.58 -5.74
N LYS A 129 -23.34 -14.92 -6.68
CA LYS A 129 -21.89 -14.77 -6.64
C LYS A 129 -21.54 -13.49 -5.89
N VAL A 130 -21.09 -13.59 -4.64
CA VAL A 130 -20.70 -12.42 -3.84
C VAL A 130 -19.35 -11.91 -4.31
N PHE A 131 -19.24 -10.60 -4.57
CA PHE A 131 -18.03 -9.98 -5.11
C PHE A 131 -17.38 -8.99 -4.14
N GLU A 132 -18.17 -8.26 -3.37
CA GLU A 132 -17.69 -7.21 -2.45
C GLU A 132 -18.41 -7.32 -1.11
N VAL A 133 -17.67 -7.07 -0.02
CA VAL A 133 -18.19 -7.08 1.35
C VAL A 133 -17.85 -5.78 2.07
N ALA A 134 -18.74 -5.33 2.95
CA ALA A 134 -18.50 -4.17 3.81
C ALA A 134 -19.07 -4.40 5.21
N CYS A 135 -18.32 -4.02 6.24
CA CYS A 135 -18.69 -4.16 7.63
C CYS A 135 -18.73 -2.79 8.31
N GLY A 136 -19.81 -2.53 9.06
CA GLY A 136 -19.84 -1.45 10.03
C GLY A 136 -19.50 -1.97 11.43
N SER A 137 -20.04 -1.35 12.48
CA SER A 137 -19.83 -1.83 13.85
C SER A 137 -20.24 -3.28 14.05
N HIS A 138 -21.51 -3.56 13.77
CA HIS A 138 -22.20 -4.81 14.06
C HIS A 138 -23.22 -5.14 12.98
N HIS A 139 -23.04 -4.59 11.78
CA HIS A 139 -23.86 -4.89 10.62
C HIS A 139 -22.94 -5.13 9.43
N SER A 140 -23.49 -5.86 8.48
CA SER A 140 -22.75 -6.48 7.39
C SER A 140 -23.49 -6.24 6.09
N MET A 141 -22.73 -6.03 5.03
CA MET A 141 -23.22 -5.88 3.67
C MET A 141 -22.41 -6.75 2.72
N ALA A 142 -23.10 -7.26 1.70
CA ALA A 142 -22.49 -7.94 0.57
C ALA A 142 -23.13 -7.42 -0.72
N ARG A 143 -22.32 -7.30 -1.77
CA ARG A 143 -22.75 -7.00 -3.12
C ARG A 143 -22.41 -8.17 -4.02
N THR A 144 -23.38 -8.57 -4.85
CA THR A 144 -23.19 -9.62 -5.85
C THR A 144 -22.54 -9.07 -7.12
N ASP A 145 -22.06 -9.97 -7.98
CA ASP A 145 -21.59 -9.65 -9.33
C ASP A 145 -22.67 -8.97 -10.19
N SER A 146 -23.94 -9.31 -9.99
CA SER A 146 -25.10 -8.67 -10.61
C SER A 146 -25.45 -7.29 -10.03
N GLY A 147 -24.73 -6.82 -9.00
CA GLY A 147 -24.96 -5.54 -8.35
C GLY A 147 -26.12 -5.53 -7.35
N GLU A 148 -26.63 -6.69 -6.92
CA GLU A 148 -27.62 -6.78 -5.84
C GLU A 148 -26.94 -6.59 -4.48
N ILE A 149 -27.58 -5.83 -3.60
CA ILE A 149 -27.09 -5.57 -2.25
C ILE A 149 -27.86 -6.42 -1.24
N TYR A 150 -27.13 -7.05 -0.34
CA TYR A 150 -27.63 -7.76 0.82
C TYR A 150 -27.06 -7.15 2.09
N ALA A 151 -27.88 -7.02 3.14
CA ALA A 151 -27.46 -6.51 4.42
C ALA A 151 -28.06 -7.31 5.58
N TRP A 152 -27.34 -7.42 6.70
CA TRP A 152 -27.78 -8.13 7.90
C TRP A 152 -27.05 -7.67 9.17
N GLY A 153 -27.43 -8.22 10.32
CA GLY A 153 -26.89 -7.90 11.64
C GLY A 153 -27.71 -6.83 12.37
N TYR A 154 -27.01 -6.00 13.15
CA TYR A 154 -27.58 -4.92 13.96
C TYR A 154 -28.32 -3.88 13.12
N ASN A 155 -29.55 -3.51 13.53
CA ASN A 155 -30.42 -2.68 12.71
C ASN A 155 -31.20 -1.58 13.47
N ASN A 156 -30.82 -1.25 14.71
CA ASN A 156 -31.60 -0.30 15.53
C ASN A 156 -31.76 1.10 14.90
N CYS A 157 -30.91 1.48 13.95
CA CYS A 157 -30.99 2.75 13.23
C CYS A 157 -31.44 2.59 11.77
N GLY A 158 -31.78 1.38 11.33
CA GLY A 158 -32.19 1.08 9.96
C GLY A 158 -31.04 0.78 8.99
N GLN A 159 -29.82 0.54 9.48
CA GLN A 159 -28.62 0.31 8.66
C GLN A 159 -28.69 -0.97 7.79
N VAL A 160 -29.64 -1.87 8.02
CA VAL A 160 -29.90 -3.00 7.11
C VAL A 160 -30.78 -2.58 5.93
N GLY A 161 -31.45 -1.42 5.99
CA GLY A 161 -32.26 -0.89 4.88
C GLY A 161 -33.57 -1.66 4.65
N SER A 162 -34.07 -2.34 5.70
CA SER A 162 -35.22 -3.26 5.62
C SER A 162 -36.59 -2.58 5.78
N GLY A 163 -36.63 -1.28 6.09
CA GLY A 163 -37.83 -0.56 6.52
C GLY A 163 -38.23 -0.83 7.97
N SER A 164 -37.38 -1.52 8.74
CA SER A 164 -37.58 -1.88 10.14
C SER A 164 -36.33 -1.53 10.95
N THR A 165 -36.44 -1.54 12.28
CA THR A 165 -35.32 -1.42 13.23
C THR A 165 -34.91 -2.77 13.85
N ALA A 166 -35.58 -3.87 13.49
CA ALA A 166 -35.25 -5.20 13.99
C ALA A 166 -33.99 -5.75 13.33
N ASN A 167 -33.08 -6.32 14.15
CA ASN A 167 -31.88 -7.01 13.67
C ASN A 167 -32.25 -8.10 12.65
N GLN A 168 -31.40 -8.29 11.65
CA GLN A 168 -31.61 -9.29 10.60
C GLN A 168 -30.61 -10.43 10.79
N PRO A 169 -31.05 -11.65 11.14
CA PRO A 169 -30.14 -12.73 11.48
C PRO A 169 -29.50 -13.42 10.27
N THR A 170 -30.01 -13.17 9.07
CA THR A 170 -29.52 -13.70 7.79
C THR A 170 -29.47 -12.59 6.74
N PRO A 171 -28.64 -12.72 5.69
CA PRO A 171 -28.58 -11.77 4.59
C PRO A 171 -29.98 -11.46 4.03
N ARG A 172 -30.32 -10.17 3.97
CA ARG A 172 -31.58 -9.70 3.38
C ARG A 172 -31.29 -8.80 2.21
N ARG A 173 -31.93 -9.06 1.07
CA ARG A 173 -31.83 -8.19 -0.11
C ARG A 173 -32.39 -6.80 0.22
N VAL A 174 -31.62 -5.76 -0.08
CA VAL A 174 -32.00 -4.36 0.10
C VAL A 174 -32.73 -3.89 -1.16
N SER A 175 -34.06 -4.05 -1.17
CA SER A 175 -34.85 -3.94 -2.40
C SER A 175 -35.63 -2.64 -2.60
N SER A 176 -35.65 -1.65 -1.69
CA SER A 176 -36.57 -0.50 -1.87
C SER A 176 -36.26 0.38 -3.10
N CYS A 177 -35.46 1.43 -2.97
CA CYS A 177 -35.09 2.33 -4.06
C CYS A 177 -34.01 1.74 -4.97
N LEU A 178 -33.53 0.53 -4.66
CA LEU A 178 -32.42 -0.15 -5.32
C LEU A 178 -32.85 -1.39 -6.12
N GLN A 179 -34.14 -1.78 -6.17
CA GLN A 179 -34.58 -3.04 -6.79
C GLN A 179 -34.10 -3.23 -8.24
N ASN A 180 -34.13 -2.14 -9.02
CA ASN A 180 -33.85 -2.12 -10.46
C ASN A 180 -32.57 -1.33 -10.77
N LYS A 181 -31.67 -1.22 -9.80
CA LYS A 181 -30.38 -0.53 -9.96
C LYS A 181 -29.26 -1.52 -9.76
N VAL A 182 -28.17 -1.32 -10.50
CA VAL A 182 -26.96 -2.12 -10.37
C VAL A 182 -26.01 -1.35 -9.46
N ALA A 183 -25.78 -1.86 -8.25
CA ALA A 183 -24.77 -1.30 -7.38
C ALA A 183 -23.38 -1.63 -7.93
N VAL A 184 -22.46 -0.68 -7.85
CA VAL A 184 -21.05 -0.84 -8.24
C VAL A 184 -20.10 -0.77 -7.05
N SER A 185 -20.54 -0.18 -5.93
CA SER A 185 -19.78 -0.12 -4.68
C SER A 185 -20.69 -0.07 -3.47
N ILE A 186 -20.25 -0.68 -2.36
CA ILE A 186 -20.92 -0.64 -1.05
C ILE A 186 -19.95 -0.21 0.04
N VAL A 187 -20.42 0.59 0.98
CA VAL A 187 -19.61 1.07 2.11
C VAL A 187 -20.43 1.13 3.38
N CYS A 188 -19.82 0.71 4.48
CA CYS A 188 -20.37 0.86 5.81
C CYS A 188 -19.62 1.96 6.57
N GLY A 189 -20.36 2.91 7.15
CA GLY A 189 -19.88 3.65 8.32
C GLY A 189 -20.12 2.81 9.59
N GLN A 190 -20.01 3.44 10.77
CA GLN A 190 -20.19 2.72 12.04
C GLN A 190 -21.62 2.10 12.16
N THR A 191 -22.65 2.91 11.93
CA THR A 191 -24.08 2.53 11.99
C THR A 191 -24.87 3.03 10.77
N SER A 192 -24.18 3.27 9.65
CA SER A 192 -24.78 3.75 8.40
C SER A 192 -24.22 2.97 7.22
N SER A 193 -24.96 2.97 6.13
CA SER A 193 -24.65 2.23 4.91
C SER A 193 -24.83 3.14 3.72
N LEU A 194 -23.93 3.01 2.75
CA LEU A 194 -23.93 3.75 1.51
C LEU A 194 -23.72 2.79 0.34
N ALA A 195 -24.30 3.14 -0.80
CA ALA A 195 -24.06 2.45 -2.06
C ALA A 195 -23.97 3.44 -3.21
N VAL A 196 -23.11 3.13 -4.16
CA VAL A 196 -23.02 3.81 -5.45
C VAL A 196 -23.58 2.86 -6.50
N VAL A 197 -24.44 3.36 -7.38
CA VAL A 197 -24.98 2.60 -8.51
C VAL A 197 -24.25 2.96 -9.81
N ASP A 198 -24.41 2.13 -10.84
CA ASP A 198 -23.72 2.20 -12.14
C ASP A 198 -23.78 3.56 -12.85
N ASN A 199 -24.83 4.33 -12.65
CA ASN A 199 -24.96 5.69 -13.18
C ASN A 199 -24.31 6.79 -12.29
N GLY A 200 -23.58 6.39 -11.25
CA GLY A 200 -22.90 7.28 -10.31
C GLY A 200 -23.78 7.88 -9.21
N GLU A 201 -25.08 7.53 -9.13
CA GLU A 201 -25.95 8.00 -8.05
C GLU A 201 -25.59 7.34 -6.71
N VAL A 202 -25.68 8.12 -5.62
CA VAL A 202 -25.38 7.65 -4.26
C VAL A 202 -26.67 7.48 -3.45
N TYR A 203 -26.76 6.37 -2.73
CA TYR A 203 -27.85 6.05 -1.80
C TYR A 203 -27.30 5.81 -0.41
N GLY A 204 -27.98 6.34 0.62
CA GLY A 204 -27.60 6.17 2.03
C GLY A 204 -28.77 5.75 2.90
N TRP A 205 -28.48 4.94 3.92
CA TRP A 205 -29.45 4.54 4.95
C TRP A 205 -28.78 4.22 6.29
N GLY A 206 -29.60 4.08 7.34
CA GLY A 206 -29.15 3.86 8.71
C GLY A 206 -29.12 5.12 9.56
N TYR A 207 -28.17 5.17 10.49
CA TYR A 207 -28.02 6.27 11.44
C TYR A 207 -27.59 7.56 10.75
N ASN A 208 -28.23 8.67 11.09
CA ASN A 208 -27.98 9.98 10.48
C ASN A 208 -27.89 11.12 11.52
N GLY A 209 -27.69 10.82 12.80
CA GLY A 209 -27.72 11.85 13.85
C GLY A 209 -26.66 12.95 13.71
N ASN A 210 -25.60 12.72 12.92
CA ASN A 210 -24.56 13.71 12.61
C ASN A 210 -24.61 14.20 11.16
N GLY A 211 -25.63 13.82 10.38
CA GLY A 211 -25.73 14.12 8.96
C GLY A 211 -24.86 13.23 8.07
N GLN A 212 -24.37 12.07 8.56
CA GLN A 212 -23.48 11.19 7.80
C GLN A 212 -24.11 10.58 6.53
N LEU A 213 -25.43 10.68 6.37
CA LEU A 213 -26.10 10.31 5.12
C LEU A 213 -26.16 11.46 4.11
N GLY A 214 -25.80 12.69 4.46
CA GLY A 214 -25.72 13.80 3.49
C GLY A 214 -27.08 14.28 2.94
N LEU A 215 -28.17 13.97 3.63
CA LEU A 215 -29.55 14.22 3.17
C LEU A 215 -30.10 15.62 3.50
N GLY A 216 -29.27 16.53 4.00
CA GLY A 216 -29.68 17.86 4.44
C GLY A 216 -30.48 17.87 5.76
N ASN A 217 -30.48 16.76 6.50
CA ASN A 217 -31.19 16.59 7.77
C ASN A 217 -30.44 15.58 8.67
N ASN A 218 -30.92 15.39 9.90
CA ASN A 218 -30.36 14.46 10.90
C ASN A 218 -31.26 13.24 11.21
N GLY A 219 -32.26 12.96 10.37
CA GLY A 219 -33.20 11.86 10.56
C GLY A 219 -32.64 10.54 10.02
N ASN A 220 -32.66 9.48 10.83
CA ASN A 220 -32.31 8.13 10.39
C ASN A 220 -33.18 7.69 9.20
N GLN A 221 -32.62 6.86 8.34
CA GLN A 221 -33.33 6.31 7.19
C GLN A 221 -33.43 4.80 7.31
N LEU A 222 -34.65 4.27 7.39
CA LEU A 222 -34.88 2.82 7.51
C LEU A 222 -34.78 2.09 6.16
N THR A 223 -34.73 2.83 5.07
CA THR A 223 -34.60 2.33 3.70
C THR A 223 -33.62 3.21 2.93
N PRO A 224 -32.93 2.69 1.90
CA PRO A 224 -32.09 3.49 1.00
C PRO A 224 -32.78 4.77 0.54
N CYS A 225 -32.10 5.90 0.72
CA CYS A 225 -32.53 7.21 0.26
C CYS A 225 -31.45 7.82 -0.62
N ARG A 226 -31.85 8.42 -1.75
CA ARG A 226 -30.91 9.04 -2.70
C ARG A 226 -30.32 10.33 -2.12
N LEU A 227 -29.00 10.51 -2.20
CA LEU A 227 -28.36 11.79 -1.90
C LEU A 227 -28.59 12.78 -3.05
N ILE A 228 -29.54 13.68 -2.88
CA ILE A 228 -29.83 14.74 -3.87
C ILE A 228 -28.69 15.77 -3.94
N GLY A 229 -27.91 15.94 -2.87
CA GLY A 229 -26.77 16.87 -2.85
C GLY A 229 -25.63 16.53 -3.82
N LEU A 230 -25.60 15.32 -4.39
CA LEU A 230 -24.65 14.90 -5.44
C LEU A 230 -25.35 14.67 -6.79
N GLN A 231 -26.57 15.18 -6.97
CA GLN A 231 -27.31 14.98 -8.22
C GLN A 231 -26.57 15.63 -9.40
N GLY A 232 -26.49 14.91 -10.51
CA GLY A 232 -25.81 15.36 -11.73
C GLY A 232 -24.30 15.10 -11.74
N LEU A 233 -23.74 14.61 -10.63
CA LEU A 233 -22.35 14.17 -10.54
C LEU A 233 -22.29 12.65 -10.69
N CYS A 234 -21.26 12.16 -11.38
CA CYS A 234 -20.97 10.74 -11.46
C CYS A 234 -19.95 10.36 -10.37
N VAL A 235 -20.42 9.78 -9.28
CA VAL A 235 -19.54 9.35 -8.18
C VAL A 235 -18.88 8.03 -8.54
N GLN A 236 -17.55 7.98 -8.48
CA GLN A 236 -16.76 6.77 -8.75
C GLN A 236 -16.36 6.03 -7.48
N GLN A 237 -16.06 6.75 -6.41
CA GLN A 237 -15.63 6.18 -5.14
C GLN A 237 -16.36 6.86 -4.00
N ILE A 238 -16.79 6.08 -3.02
CA ILE A 238 -17.29 6.56 -1.73
C ILE A 238 -16.51 5.85 -0.63
N VAL A 239 -16.23 6.54 0.48
CA VAL A 239 -15.64 5.94 1.69
C VAL A 239 -16.31 6.55 2.92
N SER A 240 -16.35 5.78 4.01
CA SER A 240 -16.93 6.22 5.28
C SER A 240 -15.93 6.09 6.41
N GLY A 241 -15.82 7.16 7.19
CA GLY A 241 -15.21 7.10 8.50
C GLY A 241 -16.22 6.69 9.57
N TYR A 242 -15.91 6.98 10.83
CA TYR A 242 -16.78 6.68 11.97
C TYR A 242 -18.20 7.26 11.81
N ALA A 243 -18.31 8.55 11.53
CA ALA A 243 -19.60 9.23 11.35
C ALA A 243 -19.52 10.33 10.27
N HIS A 244 -18.64 10.15 9.29
CA HIS A 244 -18.47 11.06 8.15
C HIS A 244 -18.26 10.24 6.89
N SER A 245 -18.47 10.86 5.73
CA SER A 245 -18.29 10.21 4.43
C SER A 245 -17.62 11.15 3.45
N LEU A 246 -16.90 10.57 2.51
CA LEU A 246 -16.23 11.25 1.41
C LEU A 246 -16.69 10.63 0.09
N ALA A 247 -16.90 11.45 -0.94
CA ALA A 247 -17.16 11.00 -2.30
C ALA A 247 -16.16 11.63 -3.28
N LEU A 248 -15.74 10.83 -4.25
CA LEU A 248 -14.88 11.21 -5.36
C LEU A 248 -15.66 11.04 -6.67
N THR A 249 -15.75 12.09 -7.46
CA THR A 249 -16.41 12.06 -8.77
C THR A 249 -15.46 11.61 -9.88
N ASP A 250 -16.02 11.25 -11.03
CA ASP A 250 -15.29 11.01 -12.29
C ASP A 250 -14.59 12.23 -12.86
N GLU A 251 -14.97 13.44 -12.44
CA GLU A 251 -14.25 14.68 -12.69
C GLU A 251 -13.10 14.92 -11.68
N GLY A 252 -12.97 14.05 -10.68
CA GLY A 252 -11.95 14.12 -9.63
C GLY A 252 -12.20 15.21 -8.60
N LEU A 253 -13.48 15.56 -8.40
CA LEU A 253 -13.94 16.47 -7.36
C LEU A 253 -14.16 15.68 -6.06
N LEU A 254 -13.75 16.27 -4.94
CA LEU A 254 -13.89 15.67 -3.62
C LEU A 254 -15.00 16.36 -2.82
N TYR A 255 -15.93 15.57 -2.28
CA TYR A 255 -17.01 16.02 -1.41
C TYR A 255 -16.91 15.35 -0.05
N ALA A 256 -17.26 16.07 1.02
CA ALA A 256 -17.29 15.57 2.39
C ALA A 256 -18.57 15.99 3.12
N TRP A 257 -19.09 15.12 4.00
CA TRP A 257 -20.23 15.42 4.87
C TRP A 257 -20.26 14.54 6.14
N GLY A 258 -21.14 14.90 7.08
CA GLY A 258 -21.35 14.21 8.35
C GLY A 258 -20.72 14.92 9.54
N SER A 259 -20.26 14.13 10.51
CA SER A 259 -19.60 14.61 11.73
C SER A 259 -18.28 15.31 11.41
N ASN A 260 -17.99 16.42 12.09
CA ASN A 260 -16.76 17.20 11.90
C ASN A 260 -16.06 17.58 13.21
N THR A 261 -16.34 16.91 14.32
CA THR A 261 -15.83 17.26 15.66
C THR A 261 -14.31 17.37 15.74
N TYR A 262 -13.59 16.62 14.90
CA TYR A 262 -12.12 16.61 14.81
C TYR A 262 -11.58 17.29 13.55
N GLY A 263 -12.44 17.89 12.71
CA GLY A 263 -12.02 18.47 11.44
C GLY A 263 -11.98 17.47 10.28
N GLN A 264 -12.57 16.28 10.43
CA GLN A 264 -12.53 15.20 9.43
C GLN A 264 -13.22 15.53 8.10
N LEU A 265 -13.92 16.66 8.00
CA LEU A 265 -14.45 17.14 6.72
C LEU A 265 -13.48 18.06 5.97
N GLY A 266 -12.40 18.54 6.61
CA GLY A 266 -11.41 19.39 5.93
C GLY A 266 -11.92 20.79 5.55
N THR A 267 -12.97 21.27 6.20
CA THR A 267 -13.67 22.53 5.86
C THR A 267 -13.14 23.77 6.60
N GLY A 268 -12.03 23.65 7.34
CA GLY A 268 -11.45 24.73 8.13
C GLY A 268 -12.18 25.04 9.45
N ASN A 269 -13.18 24.25 9.81
CA ASN A 269 -13.94 24.38 11.05
C ASN A 269 -14.28 22.99 11.63
N LYS A 270 -15.07 22.96 12.70
CA LYS A 270 -15.50 21.73 13.40
C LYS A 270 -17.01 21.49 13.36
N SER A 271 -17.72 22.17 12.46
CA SER A 271 -19.18 22.08 12.34
C SER A 271 -19.55 20.92 11.43
N ASN A 272 -20.49 20.09 11.88
CA ASN A 272 -21.06 19.00 11.08
C ASN A 272 -21.69 19.57 9.80
N GLN A 273 -21.62 18.80 8.70
CA GLN A 273 -22.25 19.16 7.43
C GLN A 273 -23.34 18.14 7.12
N LEU A 274 -24.58 18.61 7.01
CA LEU A 274 -25.73 17.74 6.76
C LEU A 274 -25.89 17.39 5.28
N SER A 275 -25.17 18.11 4.42
CA SER A 275 -25.14 17.94 2.97
C SER A 275 -23.69 17.88 2.49
N PRO A 276 -23.42 17.21 1.36
CA PRO A 276 -22.10 17.21 0.73
C PRO A 276 -21.56 18.63 0.50
N VAL A 277 -20.34 18.87 0.94
CA VAL A 277 -19.60 20.10 0.67
C VAL A 277 -18.35 19.74 -0.12
N GLN A 278 -18.11 20.46 -1.21
CA GLN A 278 -16.89 20.28 -1.99
C GLN A 278 -15.69 20.81 -1.21
N ILE A 279 -14.61 20.04 -1.17
CA ILE A 279 -13.34 20.41 -0.55
C ILE A 279 -12.21 20.28 -1.57
N LEU A 280 -11.07 20.94 -1.31
CA LEU A 280 -9.91 20.96 -2.22
C LEU A 280 -10.23 21.47 -3.65
N ALA A 281 -11.24 22.33 -3.83
CA ALA A 281 -11.67 22.80 -5.15
C ALA A 281 -10.59 23.55 -5.94
N GLU A 282 -9.62 24.18 -5.26
CA GLU A 282 -8.50 24.89 -5.88
C GLU A 282 -7.28 23.99 -6.19
N LYS A 283 -7.36 22.70 -5.84
CA LYS A 283 -6.28 21.74 -6.10
C LYS A 283 -6.51 21.02 -7.42
N GLU A 284 -5.45 20.36 -7.86
CA GLU A 284 -5.52 19.41 -8.98
C GLU A 284 -6.49 18.26 -8.69
N ARG A 285 -6.80 17.51 -9.75
CA ARG A 285 -7.71 16.36 -9.74
C ARG A 285 -7.35 15.35 -8.63
N ILE A 286 -8.34 14.96 -7.84
CA ILE A 286 -8.22 13.87 -6.86
C ILE A 286 -8.40 12.53 -7.57
N VAL A 287 -7.61 11.52 -7.19
CA VAL A 287 -7.63 10.17 -7.78
C VAL A 287 -7.87 9.06 -6.77
N GLU A 288 -7.71 9.33 -5.48
CA GLU A 288 -8.00 8.37 -4.41
C GLU A 288 -8.47 9.10 -3.16
N ILE A 289 -9.44 8.52 -2.46
CA ILE A 289 -9.92 8.97 -1.14
C ILE A 289 -9.90 7.80 -0.16
N ALA A 290 -9.64 8.09 1.11
CA ALA A 290 -9.54 7.08 2.16
C ALA A 290 -10.17 7.54 3.48
N ALA A 291 -10.99 6.67 4.05
CA ALA A 291 -11.61 6.77 5.37
C ALA A 291 -11.91 5.36 5.89
N CYS A 292 -11.86 5.16 7.21
CA CYS A 292 -12.16 3.87 7.83
C CYS A 292 -13.27 4.02 8.89
N HIS A 293 -14.24 3.10 8.91
CA HIS A 293 -15.42 3.14 9.77
C HIS A 293 -15.11 3.20 11.28
N SER A 294 -13.89 2.90 11.70
CA SER A 294 -13.43 2.97 13.10
C SER A 294 -12.58 4.22 13.40
N SER A 295 -12.39 5.11 12.44
CA SER A 295 -11.50 6.26 12.52
C SER A 295 -12.18 7.60 12.17
N HIS A 296 -11.62 8.68 12.69
CA HIS A 296 -11.95 10.06 12.34
C HIS A 296 -10.89 10.72 11.45
N THR A 297 -9.98 9.93 10.87
CA THR A 297 -8.98 10.38 9.89
C THR A 297 -9.53 10.29 8.48
N SER A 298 -9.16 11.25 7.66
CA SER A 298 -9.45 11.30 6.23
C SER A 298 -8.17 11.55 5.46
N ALA A 299 -8.05 10.97 4.28
CA ALA A 299 -6.95 11.22 3.38
C ALA A 299 -7.41 11.26 1.92
N ALA A 300 -6.64 11.95 1.08
CA ALA A 300 -6.83 11.95 -0.37
C ALA A 300 -5.49 12.03 -1.08
N LYS A 301 -5.44 11.48 -2.29
CA LYS A 301 -4.29 11.57 -3.19
C LYS A 301 -4.69 12.26 -4.49
N THR A 302 -3.84 13.15 -4.96
CA THR A 302 -4.01 13.84 -6.23
C THR A 302 -3.38 13.09 -7.41
N GLN A 303 -3.72 13.52 -8.62
CA GLN A 303 -3.15 12.97 -9.85
C GLN A 303 -1.62 13.13 -9.94
N SER A 304 -1.02 14.22 -9.43
CA SER A 304 0.45 14.34 -9.36
C SER A 304 1.10 13.48 -8.28
N GLY A 305 0.30 12.79 -7.45
CA GLY A 305 0.77 11.91 -6.40
C GLY A 305 0.94 12.57 -5.03
N GLN A 306 0.49 13.81 -4.84
CA GLN A 306 0.47 14.46 -3.52
C GLN A 306 -0.57 13.81 -2.62
N VAL A 307 -0.18 13.49 -1.38
CA VAL A 307 -1.07 12.89 -0.38
C VAL A 307 -1.40 13.90 0.71
N TYR A 308 -2.68 14.10 0.97
CA TYR A 308 -3.22 14.99 1.99
C TYR A 308 -3.86 14.19 3.12
N MET A 309 -3.78 14.70 4.35
CA MET A 309 -4.45 14.12 5.52
C MET A 309 -5.14 15.20 6.37
N TRP A 310 -6.27 14.85 6.99
CA TRP A 310 -6.99 15.71 7.93
C TRP A 310 -7.88 14.90 8.87
N GLY A 311 -8.57 15.58 9.79
CA GLY A 311 -9.37 14.97 10.86
C GLY A 311 -8.58 14.70 12.13
N GLN A 312 -8.89 13.60 12.81
CA GLN A 312 -8.14 13.22 14.01
C GLN A 312 -6.86 12.48 13.60
N CYS A 313 -5.70 13.12 13.73
CA CYS A 313 -4.41 12.53 13.39
C CYS A 313 -3.52 12.49 14.64
N ARG A 314 -3.16 11.29 15.13
CA ARG A 314 -2.43 11.07 16.40
C ARG A 314 -2.98 11.87 17.58
N GLY A 315 -4.31 11.91 17.70
CA GLY A 315 -5.02 12.65 18.75
C GLY A 315 -5.14 14.16 18.53
N GLN A 316 -4.52 14.71 17.49
CA GLN A 316 -4.67 16.12 17.11
C GLN A 316 -5.80 16.31 16.11
N SER A 317 -6.42 17.50 16.14
CA SER A 317 -7.50 17.87 15.23
C SER A 317 -6.95 18.75 14.11
N ILE A 318 -6.89 18.19 12.91
CA ILE A 318 -6.44 18.85 11.69
C ILE A 318 -7.68 19.23 10.88
N VAL A 319 -8.04 20.52 10.85
CA VAL A 319 -9.31 21.00 10.27
C VAL A 319 -9.23 21.35 8.78
N LEU A 320 -8.03 21.41 8.21
CA LEU A 320 -7.79 21.63 6.78
C LEU A 320 -6.89 20.51 6.23
N PRO A 321 -7.08 20.06 4.98
CA PRO A 321 -6.20 19.10 4.34
C PRO A 321 -4.73 19.52 4.43
N HIS A 322 -3.93 18.72 5.13
CA HIS A 322 -2.51 18.94 5.31
C HIS A 322 -1.72 18.10 4.31
N LEU A 323 -0.86 18.72 3.50
CA LEU A 323 0.03 18.03 2.58
C LEU A 323 1.06 17.21 3.36
N THR A 324 1.25 15.96 2.96
CA THR A 324 2.20 15.02 3.58
C THR A 324 3.36 14.70 2.63
N HIS A 325 4.37 14.01 3.15
CA HIS A 325 5.46 13.42 2.36
C HIS A 325 5.23 11.94 2.03
N PHE A 326 4.01 11.43 2.24
CA PHE A 326 3.66 10.06 1.91
C PHE A 326 3.38 9.89 0.42
N SER A 327 3.53 8.64 -0.06
CA SER A 327 3.30 8.29 -1.47
C SER A 327 1.93 7.64 -1.72
N CYS A 328 1.27 7.19 -0.64
CA CYS A 328 -0.05 6.57 -0.67
C CYS A 328 -0.88 6.97 0.57
N THR A 329 -2.20 6.83 0.47
CA THR A 329 -3.10 7.11 1.60
C THR A 329 -2.98 6.07 2.72
N ASP A 330 -2.57 4.83 2.40
CA ASP A 330 -2.38 3.76 3.40
C ASP A 330 -1.33 4.13 4.46
N ASP A 331 -0.25 4.82 4.06
CA ASP A 331 0.79 5.31 4.98
C ASP A 331 0.24 6.31 6.01
N VAL A 332 -0.74 7.14 5.60
CA VAL A 332 -1.44 8.07 6.51
C VAL A 332 -2.14 7.28 7.61
N PHE A 333 -2.83 6.19 7.26
CA PHE A 333 -3.51 5.36 8.24
C PHE A 333 -2.53 4.60 9.13
N ALA A 334 -1.46 4.05 8.55
CA ALA A 334 -0.41 3.37 9.30
C ALA A 334 0.23 4.27 10.38
N CYS A 335 0.51 5.54 10.03
CA CYS A 335 1.30 6.43 10.87
C CYS A 335 0.48 7.41 11.74
N PHE A 336 -0.71 7.80 11.27
CA PHE A 336 -1.47 8.92 11.86
C PHE A 336 -2.92 8.61 12.24
N ALA A 337 -3.52 7.52 11.78
CA ALA A 337 -4.87 7.18 12.22
C ALA A 337 -4.90 6.64 13.65
N THR A 338 -6.05 6.79 14.31
CA THR A 338 -6.29 6.24 15.66
C THR A 338 -7.67 5.55 15.67
N PRO A 339 -7.73 4.21 15.73
CA PRO A 339 -6.60 3.26 15.68
C PRO A 339 -5.91 3.24 14.30
N SER A 340 -4.67 2.74 14.25
CA SER A 340 -3.89 2.59 13.02
C SER A 340 -4.33 1.31 12.28
N VAL A 341 -5.45 1.39 11.57
CA VAL A 341 -6.04 0.25 10.85
C VAL A 341 -6.16 0.55 9.35
N MET A 342 -6.13 -0.50 8.54
CA MET A 342 -6.24 -0.38 7.08
C MET A 342 -7.70 -0.13 6.66
N TRP A 343 -7.92 0.82 5.77
CA TRP A 343 -9.26 1.17 5.28
C TRP A 343 -9.74 0.27 4.12
N ARG A 344 -8.84 -0.58 3.59
CA ARG A 344 -9.09 -1.55 2.53
C ARG A 344 -8.18 -2.77 2.69
N LEU A 345 -8.50 -3.86 1.98
CA LEU A 345 -7.55 -4.94 1.75
C LEU A 345 -6.44 -4.43 0.83
N LEU A 346 -5.28 -4.18 1.41
CA LEU A 346 -4.14 -3.57 0.75
C LEU A 346 -3.51 -4.56 -0.22
N SER A 347 -3.30 -4.16 -1.48
CA SER A 347 -2.53 -4.94 -2.44
C SER A 347 -1.08 -4.46 -2.42
N THR A 348 -0.14 -5.39 -2.21
CA THR A 348 1.30 -5.12 -2.31
C THR A 348 1.80 -5.24 -3.73
N GLU A 349 0.92 -5.59 -4.69
CA GLU A 349 1.24 -5.82 -6.10
C GLU A 349 2.36 -4.90 -6.54
N HIS A 350 3.53 -5.53 -6.68
CA HIS A 350 4.63 -4.99 -7.45
C HIS A 350 4.09 -4.91 -8.87
N GLU A 351 3.43 -3.82 -9.24
CA GLU A 351 3.53 -3.40 -10.62
C GLU A 351 5.04 -3.34 -10.88
N GLU A 352 5.55 -4.31 -11.63
CA GLU A 352 6.96 -4.45 -12.00
C GLU A 352 7.38 -3.31 -12.94
N PHE A 353 6.96 -2.08 -12.67
CA PHE A 353 7.73 -0.93 -13.07
C PHE A 353 8.95 -0.92 -12.16
N LEU A 354 9.96 -1.69 -12.56
CA LEU A 354 11.33 -1.42 -12.14
C LEU A 354 11.52 0.09 -12.30
N THR A 355 11.87 0.78 -11.21
CA THR A 355 12.32 2.16 -11.33
C THR A 355 13.43 2.22 -12.38
N VAL A 356 13.63 3.36 -13.04
CA VAL A 356 14.69 3.50 -14.06
C VAL A 356 16.03 2.95 -13.55
N ALA A 357 16.37 3.20 -12.27
CA ALA A 357 17.57 2.66 -11.64
C ALA A 357 17.56 1.12 -11.51
N GLN A 358 16.45 0.51 -11.09
CA GLN A 358 16.34 -0.95 -10.99
C GLN A 358 16.32 -1.63 -12.36
N ALA A 359 15.70 -1.01 -13.36
CA ALA A 359 15.69 -1.50 -14.73
C ALA A 359 17.11 -1.49 -15.29
N LEU A 360 17.82 -0.36 -15.16
CA LEU A 360 19.23 -0.27 -15.57
C LEU A 360 20.09 -1.30 -14.82
N LYS A 361 19.94 -1.44 -13.50
CA LYS A 361 20.66 -2.45 -12.72
C LYS A 361 20.43 -3.87 -13.26
N LYS A 362 19.19 -4.20 -13.61
CA LYS A 362 18.83 -5.51 -14.19
C LYS A 362 19.47 -5.74 -15.55
N GLU A 363 19.57 -4.70 -16.38
CA GLU A 363 20.13 -4.78 -17.72
C GLU A 363 21.67 -4.74 -17.77
N PHE A 364 22.37 -4.58 -16.64
CA PHE A 364 23.83 -4.66 -16.64
C PHE A 364 24.32 -6.08 -16.96
N ASN A 365 25.24 -6.22 -17.90
CA ASN A 365 25.78 -7.49 -18.37
C ASN A 365 24.76 -8.42 -19.07
N ASN A 366 23.67 -7.86 -19.61
CA ASN A 366 22.70 -8.59 -20.43
C ASN A 366 23.12 -8.63 -21.91
N PRO A 367 23.37 -9.81 -22.51
CA PRO A 367 23.75 -9.91 -23.92
C PRO A 367 22.61 -9.61 -24.90
N ASP A 368 21.34 -9.70 -24.47
CA ASP A 368 20.18 -9.55 -25.36
C ASP A 368 19.88 -8.08 -25.70
N THR A 369 20.25 -7.16 -24.81
CA THR A 369 19.93 -5.73 -24.93
C THR A 369 21.15 -4.86 -25.22
N ALA A 370 22.36 -5.36 -24.95
CA ALA A 370 23.60 -4.61 -25.06
C ALA A 370 23.96 -4.26 -26.52
N ASP A 371 24.46 -3.04 -26.72
CA ASP A 371 24.95 -2.54 -28.01
C ASP A 371 26.50 -2.40 -28.05
N LEU A 372 27.16 -2.83 -26.96
CA LEU A 372 28.61 -2.80 -26.78
C LEU A 372 29.05 -3.90 -25.80
N LYS A 373 30.19 -4.53 -26.06
CA LYS A 373 30.85 -5.41 -25.10
C LYS A 373 32.33 -5.07 -24.91
N PHE A 374 32.79 -5.16 -23.67
CA PHE A 374 34.21 -5.04 -23.32
C PHE A 374 34.82 -6.43 -23.15
N CYS A 375 35.97 -6.68 -23.75
CA CYS A 375 36.77 -7.88 -23.52
C CYS A 375 37.89 -7.55 -22.54
N VAL A 376 37.86 -8.17 -21.35
CA VAL A 376 38.87 -8.00 -20.29
C VAL A 376 39.29 -9.39 -19.84
N ASP A 377 40.59 -9.71 -19.87
CA ASP A 377 41.12 -11.05 -19.55
C ASP A 377 40.41 -12.20 -20.30
N GLY A 378 40.01 -11.97 -21.55
CA GLY A 378 39.29 -12.95 -22.38
C GLY A 378 37.82 -13.18 -21.98
N LYS A 379 37.27 -12.37 -21.08
CA LYS A 379 35.85 -12.39 -20.67
C LYS A 379 35.12 -11.17 -21.19
N TYR A 380 33.85 -11.35 -21.55
CA TYR A 380 32.99 -10.27 -22.06
C TYR A 380 32.12 -9.66 -20.97
N ILE A 381 32.01 -8.33 -21.00
CA ILE A 381 31.08 -7.54 -20.17
C ILE A 381 30.15 -6.77 -21.12
N TYR A 382 28.85 -7.04 -21.04
CA TYR A 382 27.83 -6.48 -21.93
C TYR A 382 27.24 -5.19 -21.36
N VAL A 383 27.22 -4.12 -22.16
CA VAL A 383 26.82 -2.77 -21.71
C VAL A 383 26.11 -1.97 -22.82
N HIS A 384 25.60 -0.80 -22.45
CA HIS A 384 24.77 0.09 -23.26
C HIS A 384 25.50 1.43 -23.44
N LYS A 385 25.85 1.80 -24.68
CA LYS A 385 26.55 3.06 -25.01
C LYS A 385 25.84 4.28 -24.44
N ALA A 386 24.50 4.28 -24.46
CA ALA A 386 23.69 5.38 -23.93
C ALA A 386 23.97 5.63 -22.43
N VAL A 387 24.01 4.58 -21.62
CA VAL A 387 24.29 4.68 -20.18
C VAL A 387 25.70 5.22 -19.95
N LEU A 388 26.69 4.69 -20.68
CA LEU A 388 28.08 5.15 -20.59
C LEU A 388 28.25 6.62 -20.97
N LYS A 389 27.65 7.07 -22.09
CA LYS A 389 27.67 8.49 -22.54
C LYS A 389 27.00 9.42 -21.54
N ILE A 390 25.94 8.98 -20.85
CA ILE A 390 25.23 9.78 -19.85
C ILE A 390 26.06 9.87 -18.56
N ARG A 391 26.68 8.77 -18.16
CA ARG A 391 27.22 8.62 -16.80
C ARG A 391 28.72 8.84 -16.67
N CYS A 392 29.47 8.83 -17.78
CA CYS A 392 30.92 8.98 -17.76
C CYS A 392 31.41 9.93 -18.86
N GLU A 393 32.20 10.93 -18.49
CA GLU A 393 32.71 11.94 -19.42
C GLU A 393 33.77 11.37 -20.40
N HIS A 394 34.59 10.43 -19.93
CA HIS A 394 35.54 9.71 -20.77
C HIS A 394 34.83 9.02 -21.93
N PHE A 395 33.78 8.23 -21.65
CA PHE A 395 32.99 7.55 -22.69
C PHE A 395 32.20 8.53 -23.56
N ARG A 396 31.68 9.62 -22.99
CA ARG A 396 31.03 10.67 -23.78
C ARG A 396 31.95 11.25 -24.85
N SER A 397 33.20 11.54 -24.48
CA SER A 397 34.22 12.07 -25.40
C SER A 397 34.67 11.01 -26.41
N MET A 398 34.88 9.78 -25.95
CA MET A 398 35.26 8.63 -26.77
C MET A 398 34.25 8.38 -27.90
N PHE A 399 32.95 8.52 -27.63
CA PHE A 399 31.90 8.26 -28.61
C PHE A 399 31.40 9.50 -29.37
N GLN A 400 31.98 10.68 -29.16
CA GLN A 400 31.64 11.92 -29.89
C GLN A 400 32.58 12.23 -31.06
N SER A 401 33.81 11.71 -31.05
CA SER A 401 34.84 12.02 -32.05
C SER A 401 35.17 10.80 -32.91
N HIS A 402 34.93 10.89 -34.23
CA HIS A 402 35.38 9.96 -35.29
C HIS A 402 35.17 8.45 -35.06
N TRP A 403 34.34 8.05 -34.12
CA TRP A 403 33.82 6.69 -34.03
C TRP A 403 32.71 6.55 -35.08
N ASN A 404 33.05 6.09 -36.28
CA ASN A 404 32.05 5.52 -37.18
C ASN A 404 31.33 4.42 -36.41
N GLU A 405 30.01 4.54 -36.28
CA GLU A 405 29.16 3.64 -35.49
C GLU A 405 29.24 2.16 -35.92
N ASP A 406 29.92 1.87 -37.05
CA ASP A 406 29.88 0.61 -37.78
C ASP A 406 31.03 -0.39 -37.59
N LEU A 407 32.04 -0.20 -36.71
CA LEU A 407 33.23 -1.11 -36.78
C LEU A 407 33.77 -1.77 -35.51
N LYS A 408 33.31 -1.47 -34.29
CA LYS A 408 33.74 -2.27 -33.12
C LYS A 408 32.62 -2.44 -32.09
N GLU A 409 31.94 -3.58 -32.16
CA GLU A 409 31.09 -4.08 -31.08
C GLU A 409 31.92 -4.48 -29.85
N ILE A 410 33.24 -4.67 -30.00
CA ILE A 410 34.17 -5.16 -28.98
C ILE A 410 35.24 -4.11 -28.69
N ILE A 411 35.39 -3.73 -27.42
CA ILE A 411 36.52 -2.93 -26.93
C ILE A 411 37.40 -3.83 -26.05
N GLU A 412 38.67 -3.97 -26.41
CA GLU A 412 39.65 -4.73 -25.64
C GLU A 412 40.29 -3.84 -24.56
N ILE A 413 40.41 -4.38 -23.35
CA ILE A 413 40.98 -3.71 -22.19
C ILE A 413 42.04 -4.63 -21.59
N ASP A 414 43.30 -4.21 -21.71
CA ASP A 414 44.46 -4.98 -21.24
C ASP A 414 45.08 -4.39 -19.96
N GLN A 415 44.64 -3.20 -19.55
CA GLN A 415 45.28 -2.41 -18.49
C GLN A 415 44.73 -2.71 -17.09
N PHE A 416 43.54 -3.30 -17.00
CA PHE A 416 42.83 -3.53 -15.75
C PHE A 416 42.33 -4.97 -15.70
N SER A 417 42.28 -5.53 -14.49
CA SER A 417 41.73 -6.87 -14.29
C SER A 417 40.21 -6.88 -14.50
N TYR A 418 39.69 -8.05 -14.88
CA TYR A 418 38.25 -8.23 -15.06
C TYR A 418 37.39 -7.77 -13.87
N PRO A 419 37.69 -8.11 -12.59
CA PRO A 419 36.89 -7.65 -11.46
C PRO A 419 36.84 -6.13 -11.33
N VAL A 420 37.98 -5.46 -11.53
CA VAL A 420 38.10 -4.00 -11.44
C VAL A 420 37.29 -3.32 -12.54
N TYR A 421 37.47 -3.72 -13.80
CA TYR A 421 36.79 -3.09 -14.92
C TYR A 421 35.28 -3.37 -14.91
N ARG A 422 34.86 -4.59 -14.52
CA ARG A 422 33.45 -4.94 -14.34
C ARG A 422 32.79 -4.08 -13.27
N SER A 423 33.43 -3.91 -12.11
CA SER A 423 32.88 -3.10 -11.02
C SER A 423 32.80 -1.62 -11.37
N PHE A 424 33.74 -1.10 -12.18
CA PHE A 424 33.63 0.24 -12.74
C PHE A 424 32.38 0.39 -13.61
N LEU A 425 32.18 -0.52 -14.57
CA LEU A 425 31.02 -0.47 -15.45
C LEU A 425 29.71 -0.65 -14.65
N GLU A 426 29.68 -1.54 -13.66
CA GLU A 426 28.53 -1.76 -12.78
C GLU A 426 28.19 -0.50 -11.95
N PHE A 427 29.21 0.23 -11.48
CA PHE A 427 29.01 1.50 -10.78
C PHE A 427 28.28 2.53 -11.65
N LEU A 428 28.57 2.60 -12.95
CA LEU A 428 27.88 3.53 -13.85
C LEU A 428 26.37 3.26 -13.94
N TYR A 429 25.96 2.01 -13.73
CA TYR A 429 24.56 1.57 -13.74
C TYR A 429 23.88 1.66 -12.37
N THR A 430 24.63 1.43 -11.29
CA THR A 430 24.04 1.13 -9.97
C THR A 430 24.40 2.13 -8.88
N ASP A 431 25.35 3.04 -9.10
CA ASP A 431 25.93 3.93 -8.08
C ASP A 431 26.63 3.20 -6.91
N ASN A 432 26.78 1.88 -6.98
CA ASN A 432 27.35 1.03 -5.92
C ASN A 432 28.61 0.33 -6.41
N VAL A 433 29.50 -0.02 -5.49
CA VAL A 433 30.71 -0.82 -5.73
C VAL A 433 30.81 -1.87 -4.65
N GLU A 434 31.00 -3.12 -5.08
CA GLU A 434 31.28 -4.25 -4.21
C GLU A 434 32.61 -4.87 -4.66
N LEU A 435 33.70 -4.47 -4.01
CA LEU A 435 35.04 -5.02 -4.23
C LEU A 435 35.77 -5.18 -2.91
N PRO A 436 36.66 -6.18 -2.78
CA PRO A 436 37.58 -6.24 -1.65
C PRO A 436 38.55 -5.05 -1.68
N PRO A 437 39.07 -4.61 -0.51
CA PRO A 437 39.96 -3.45 -0.39
C PRO A 437 41.19 -3.51 -1.30
N GLU A 438 41.74 -4.71 -1.52
CA GLU A 438 42.92 -4.94 -2.36
C GLU A 438 42.63 -4.64 -3.84
N GLU A 439 41.44 -5.00 -4.34
CA GLU A 439 41.02 -4.71 -5.72
C GLU A 439 40.49 -3.29 -5.87
N ALA A 440 40.01 -2.67 -4.79
CA ALA A 440 39.56 -1.28 -4.78
C ALA A 440 40.68 -0.28 -5.14
N ILE A 441 41.96 -0.66 -4.98
CA ILE A 441 43.12 0.11 -5.47
C ILE A 441 43.09 0.21 -6.99
N GLY A 442 42.85 -0.90 -7.70
CA GLY A 442 42.76 -0.90 -9.16
C GLY A 442 41.59 -0.05 -9.66
N LEU A 443 40.48 -0.07 -8.92
CA LEU A 443 39.33 0.77 -9.22
C LEU A 443 39.59 2.26 -8.94
N LEU A 444 40.40 2.58 -7.93
CA LEU A 444 40.85 3.95 -7.63
C LEU A 444 41.73 4.52 -8.75
N ASP A 445 42.62 3.70 -9.32
CA ASP A 445 43.46 4.07 -10.47
C ASP A 445 42.58 4.37 -11.70
N LEU A 446 41.61 3.49 -11.97
CA LEU A 446 40.66 3.65 -13.06
C LEU A 446 39.78 4.89 -12.87
N ALA A 447 39.26 5.12 -11.66
CA ALA A 447 38.47 6.31 -11.33
C ALA A 447 39.28 7.60 -11.52
N THR A 448 40.57 7.58 -11.21
CA THR A 448 41.47 8.72 -11.43
C THR A 448 41.73 8.94 -12.91
N SER A 449 42.01 7.86 -13.65
CA SER A 449 42.25 7.88 -15.10
C SER A 449 41.06 8.39 -15.91
N TYR A 450 39.83 8.08 -15.47
CA TYR A 450 38.59 8.53 -16.12
C TYR A 450 37.96 9.77 -15.45
N CYS A 451 38.66 10.39 -14.49
CA CYS A 451 38.22 11.59 -13.78
C CYS A 451 36.87 11.47 -13.05
N GLU A 452 36.53 10.28 -12.56
CA GLU A 452 35.29 9.97 -11.84
C GLU A 452 35.42 10.25 -10.33
N ASN A 453 35.25 11.51 -9.94
CA ASN A 453 35.45 11.98 -8.55
C ASN A 453 34.56 11.27 -7.51
N ARG A 454 33.33 10.90 -7.86
CA ARG A 454 32.41 10.20 -6.95
C ARG A 454 32.90 8.79 -6.67
N LEU A 455 33.37 8.09 -7.70
CA LEU A 455 33.95 6.76 -7.57
C LEU A 455 35.25 6.80 -6.77
N LYS A 456 36.11 7.81 -7.01
CA LYS A 456 37.35 8.04 -6.24
C LYS A 456 37.08 8.07 -4.73
N ARG A 457 36.09 8.85 -4.29
CA ARG A 457 35.69 8.94 -2.86
C ARG A 457 35.17 7.61 -2.33
N LEU A 458 34.39 6.89 -3.13
CA LEU A 458 33.79 5.62 -2.70
C LEU A 458 34.86 4.52 -2.54
N CYS A 459 35.84 4.45 -3.46
CA CYS A 459 37.01 3.58 -3.33
C CYS A 459 37.83 3.90 -2.09
N GLN A 460 38.12 5.17 -1.82
CA GLN A 460 38.84 5.59 -0.60
C GLN A 460 38.11 5.12 0.67
N HIS A 461 36.77 5.19 0.70
CA HIS A 461 35.98 4.75 1.84
C HIS A 461 35.99 3.23 2.04
N ILE A 462 35.93 2.45 0.95
CA ILE A 462 36.07 0.98 0.99
C ILE A 462 37.43 0.60 1.55
N ILE A 463 38.50 1.24 1.06
CA ILE A 463 39.87 0.98 1.50
C ILE A 463 40.02 1.31 2.99
N LYS A 464 39.54 2.47 3.46
CA LYS A 464 39.60 2.86 4.88
C LYS A 464 38.94 1.84 5.82
N ARG A 465 37.83 1.23 5.40
CA ARG A 465 37.09 0.26 6.22
C ARG A 465 37.70 -1.14 6.25
N GLY A 466 38.52 -1.48 5.25
CA GLY A 466 39.11 -2.81 5.09
C GLY A 466 40.60 -2.89 5.36
N ILE A 467 41.17 -1.84 5.96
CA ILE A 467 42.57 -1.83 6.40
C ILE A 467 42.76 -2.86 7.54
N THR A 468 43.78 -3.70 7.36
CA THR A 468 44.26 -4.71 8.30
C THR A 468 45.77 -4.57 8.46
N VAL A 469 46.36 -5.21 9.47
CA VAL A 469 47.82 -5.19 9.68
C VAL A 469 48.57 -5.71 8.44
N GLU A 470 48.00 -6.68 7.73
CA GLU A 470 48.65 -7.36 6.60
C GLU A 470 48.64 -6.52 5.31
N ASN A 471 47.64 -5.66 5.10
CA ASN A 471 47.49 -4.84 3.89
C ASN A 471 47.77 -3.34 4.09
N ALA A 472 48.05 -2.89 5.32
CA ALA A 472 48.26 -1.47 5.63
C ALA A 472 49.38 -0.81 4.80
N PHE A 473 50.50 -1.51 4.59
CA PHE A 473 51.64 -0.96 3.84
C PHE A 473 51.36 -0.81 2.35
N SER A 474 50.68 -1.78 1.73
CA SER A 474 50.31 -1.71 0.31
C SER A 474 49.27 -0.61 0.07
N LEU A 475 48.31 -0.43 0.98
CA LEU A 475 47.29 0.61 0.91
C LEU A 475 47.87 2.01 1.15
N PHE A 476 48.88 2.16 2.03
CA PHE A 476 49.61 3.43 2.21
C PHE A 476 50.38 3.82 0.93
N SER A 477 51.13 2.87 0.34
CA SER A 477 51.84 3.10 -0.92
C SER A 477 50.89 3.51 -2.07
N ALA A 478 49.71 2.89 -2.13
CA ALA A 478 48.68 3.27 -3.08
C ALA A 478 48.12 4.69 -2.83
N ALA A 479 47.87 5.06 -1.56
CA ALA A 479 47.37 6.39 -1.22
C ALA A 479 48.31 7.52 -1.68
N VAL A 480 49.63 7.33 -1.47
CA VAL A 480 50.67 8.25 -1.94
C VAL A 480 50.74 8.28 -3.47
N ARG A 481 50.67 7.11 -4.13
CA ARG A 481 50.74 7.02 -5.60
C ARG A 481 49.60 7.76 -6.30
N TYR A 482 48.39 7.77 -5.71
CA TYR A 482 47.19 8.31 -6.34
C TYR A 482 46.73 9.67 -5.77
N ASP A 483 47.61 10.34 -5.01
CA ASP A 483 47.37 11.67 -4.44
C ASP A 483 46.02 11.73 -3.70
N ALA A 484 45.88 10.80 -2.75
CA ALA A 484 44.69 10.63 -1.93
C ALA A 484 44.98 11.05 -0.49
N GLU A 485 45.11 12.36 -0.25
CA GLU A 485 45.48 12.97 1.05
C GLU A 485 44.69 12.38 2.24
N ASP A 486 43.37 12.32 2.11
CA ASP A 486 42.47 11.75 3.13
C ASP A 486 42.76 10.28 3.47
N LEU A 487 43.21 9.51 2.48
CA LEU A 487 43.54 8.09 2.64
C LEU A 487 44.95 7.92 3.18
N GLU A 488 45.88 8.78 2.76
CA GLU A 488 47.26 8.82 3.23
C GLU A 488 47.33 9.13 4.73
N GLU A 489 46.62 10.16 5.18
CA GLU A 489 46.56 10.53 6.60
C GLU A 489 45.98 9.39 7.45
N PHE A 490 44.91 8.75 6.96
CA PHE A 490 44.30 7.61 7.64
C PHE A 490 45.24 6.40 7.72
N CYS A 491 45.85 6.00 6.61
CA CYS A 491 46.83 4.90 6.56
C CYS A 491 48.04 5.20 7.46
N SER A 492 48.56 6.43 7.46
CA SER A 492 49.66 6.84 8.33
C SER A 492 49.28 6.72 9.81
N SER A 493 48.08 7.17 10.19
CA SER A 493 47.62 7.06 11.58
C SER A 493 47.44 5.61 12.02
N PHE A 494 46.96 4.73 11.13
CA PHE A 494 46.77 3.31 11.40
C PHE A 494 48.11 2.58 11.57
N VAL A 495 49.10 2.87 10.71
CA VAL A 495 50.45 2.28 10.81
C VAL A 495 51.20 2.75 12.06
N LEU A 496 50.91 3.95 12.58
CA LEU A 496 51.49 4.47 13.83
C LEU A 496 50.88 3.86 15.11
N ILE A 497 49.72 3.21 15.01
CA ILE A 497 48.98 2.62 16.15
C ILE A 497 49.31 1.12 16.33
N ILE A 498 49.86 0.47 15.29
CA ILE A 498 50.38 -0.90 15.31
C ILE A 498 51.85 -0.87 15.75
#